data_AF-A0A7I7NY69-F1
#
_entry.id   AF-A0A7I7NY69-F1
#
_cell.length_a   1.000
_cell.length_b   1.000
_cell.length_c   1.000
_cell.angle_alpha   90.00
_cell.angle_beta   90.00
_cell.angle_gamma   90.00
#
_symmetry.space_group_name_H-M   'P 1'
#
loop_
_entity.id
_entity.type
_entity.pdbx_description
1 polymer ?
#
loop_
_entity_poly.entity_id
_entity_poly.type
_entity_poly.pdbx_seq_one_letter_code
_entity_poly.pdbx_strand_id
1 'polypeptide(L)'
;MDQSTCLDVSFAKDNLMVANNPENARKYADTLEKYGPPDSVKAAIEHFVTTVGAQPNDPDLNANRDALTSWIKQICPNVNP
;
A
#
# COMPACT_ATOMS: atom_id res chain seq x y z
N MET A 1 5.63 -15.33 -5.31
CA MET A 1 4.32 -15.29 -4.63
C MET A 1 3.28 -15.94 -5.52
N ASP A 2 2.29 -16.59 -4.93
CA ASP A 2 1.13 -17.11 -5.64
C ASP A 2 0.18 -16.00 -6.08
N GLN A 3 -0.61 -16.25 -7.14
CA GLN A 3 -1.53 -15.27 -7.73
C GLN A 3 -2.53 -14.71 -6.71
N SER A 4 -3.05 -15.57 -5.83
CA SER A 4 -3.99 -15.17 -4.76
C SER A 4 -3.35 -14.20 -3.77
N THR A 5 -2.07 -14.39 -3.44
CA THR A 5 -1.32 -13.49 -2.57
C THR A 5 -1.12 -12.14 -3.23
N CYS A 6 -0.80 -12.13 -4.53
CA CYS A 6 -0.62 -10.89 -5.29
C CYS A 6 -1.90 -10.06 -5.41
N LEU A 7 -3.05 -10.72 -5.54
CA LEU A 7 -4.34 -10.03 -5.48
C LEU A 7 -4.58 -9.41 -4.09
N ASP A 8 -4.28 -10.13 -3.01
CA ASP A 8 -4.44 -9.62 -1.65
C ASP A 8 -3.59 -8.35 -1.40
N VAL A 9 -2.32 -8.34 -1.83
CA VAL A 9 -1.46 -7.14 -1.73
C VAL A 9 -2.03 -5.97 -2.55
N SER A 10 -2.43 -6.22 -3.80
CA SER A 10 -3.01 -5.18 -4.65
C SER A 10 -4.30 -4.60 -4.05
N PHE A 11 -5.21 -5.45 -3.56
CA PHE A 11 -6.43 -4.99 -2.90
C PHE A 11 -6.13 -4.21 -1.62
N ALA A 12 -5.15 -4.63 -0.81
CA ALA A 12 -4.76 -3.90 0.38
C ALA A 12 -4.20 -2.51 0.04
N LYS A 13 -3.41 -2.39 -1.03
CA LYS A 13 -2.94 -1.09 -1.56
C LYS A 13 -4.12 -0.20 -1.93
N ASP A 14 -5.02 -0.66 -2.80
CA ASP A 14 -6.14 0.18 -3.26
C ASP A 14 -7.08 0.56 -2.12
N ASN A 15 -7.36 -0.36 -1.20
CA ASN A 15 -8.15 -0.08 -0.01
C ASN A 15 -7.48 0.90 0.96
N LEU A 16 -6.15 0.83 1.12
CA LEU A 16 -5.39 1.82 1.87
C LEU A 16 -5.51 3.20 1.22
N MET A 17 -5.47 3.27 -0.11
CA MET A 17 -5.61 4.55 -0.83
C MET A 17 -6.96 5.21 -0.67
N VAL A 18 -8.03 4.43 -0.59
CA VAL A 18 -9.39 4.97 -0.44
C VAL A 18 -9.90 4.91 1.01
N ALA A 19 -9.02 4.59 1.97
CA ALA A 19 -9.39 4.57 3.37
C ALA A 19 -9.94 5.94 3.80
N ASN A 20 -10.93 5.93 4.69
CA ASN A 20 -11.59 7.14 5.19
C ASN A 20 -11.68 7.18 6.71
N ASN A 21 -11.10 6.19 7.39
CA ASN A 21 -10.96 6.14 8.82
C ASN A 21 -9.65 5.41 9.21
N PRO A 22 -9.05 5.77 10.35
CA PRO A 22 -7.74 5.27 10.76
C PRO A 22 -7.74 3.76 11.04
N GLU A 23 -8.84 3.20 11.51
CA GLU A 23 -8.96 1.76 11.80
C GLU A 23 -8.82 0.91 10.54
N ASN A 24 -9.52 1.29 9.47
CA ASN A 24 -9.41 0.63 8.17
C ASN A 24 -8.03 0.85 7.56
N ALA A 25 -7.50 2.08 7.60
CA ALA A 25 -6.16 2.37 7.09
C ALA A 25 -5.10 1.48 7.77
N ARG A 26 -5.15 1.37 9.10
CA ARG A 26 -4.26 0.49 9.87
C ARG A 26 -4.43 -0.98 9.48
N LYS A 27 -5.66 -1.46 9.35
CA LYS A 27 -5.94 -2.83 8.92
C LYS A 27 -5.34 -3.16 7.55
N TYR A 28 -5.44 -2.25 6.59
CA TYR A 28 -4.87 -2.44 5.25
C TYR A 28 -3.34 -2.38 5.27
N ALA A 29 -2.77 -1.47 6.08
CA ALA A 29 -1.33 -1.43 6.34
C ALA A 29 -0.82 -2.73 6.94
N ASP A 30 -1.47 -3.25 8.00
CA ASP A 30 -1.09 -4.53 8.63
C ASP A 30 -1.14 -5.69 7.62
N THR A 31 -2.07 -5.67 6.66
CA THR A 31 -2.09 -6.67 5.56
C THR A 31 -0.85 -6.53 4.66
N LEU A 32 -0.50 -5.32 4.24
CA LEU A 32 0.69 -5.08 3.41
C LEU A 32 1.98 -5.44 4.14
N GLU A 33 2.09 -5.09 5.43
CA GLU A 33 3.27 -5.33 6.26
C GLU A 33 3.56 -6.82 6.49
N LYS A 34 2.53 -7.68 6.50
CA LYS A 34 2.70 -9.15 6.60
C LYS A 34 3.54 -9.74 5.47
N TYR A 35 3.62 -9.05 4.34
CA TYR A 35 4.39 -9.50 3.17
C TYR A 35 5.87 -9.06 3.20
N GLY A 36 6.31 -8.44 4.30
CA GLY A 36 7.70 -8.03 4.49
C GLY A 36 8.17 -6.96 3.50
N PRO A 37 7.45 -5.84 3.32
CA PRO A 37 7.94 -4.71 2.53
C PRO A 37 9.27 -4.17 3.08
N PRO A 38 10.15 -3.62 2.22
CA PRO A 38 11.35 -2.92 2.68
C PRO A 38 10.98 -1.65 3.46
N ASP A 39 11.90 -1.12 4.27
CA ASP A 39 11.64 0.01 5.16
C ASP A 39 11.11 1.27 4.46
N SER A 40 11.58 1.53 3.23
CA SER A 40 11.08 2.64 2.41
C SER A 40 9.60 2.51 2.06
N VAL A 41 9.13 1.28 1.82
CA VAL A 41 7.73 0.99 1.51
C VAL A 41 6.89 0.98 2.79
N LYS A 42 7.44 0.49 3.90
CA LYS A 42 6.79 0.62 5.23
C LYS A 42 6.56 2.08 5.59
N ALA A 43 7.54 2.95 5.38
CA ALA A 43 7.38 4.38 5.61
C ALA A 43 6.25 4.98 4.77
N ALA A 44 6.15 4.60 3.48
CA ALA A 44 5.06 5.02 2.62
C ALA A 44 3.69 4.50 3.11
N ILE A 45 3.61 3.25 3.57
CA ILE A 45 2.40 2.67 4.16
C ILE A 45 1.98 3.45 5.40
N GLU A 46 2.89 3.70 6.34
CA GLU A 46 2.63 4.44 7.58
C GLU A 46 2.21 5.89 7.33
N HIS A 47 2.74 6.52 6.27
CA HIS A 47 2.28 7.83 5.82
C HIS A 47 0.78 7.79 5.47
N PHE A 48 0.37 6.81 4.68
CA PHE A 48 -1.04 6.65 4.31
C PHE A 48 -1.94 6.21 5.48
N VAL A 49 -1.41 5.53 6.49
CA VAL A 49 -2.13 5.31 7.76
C VAL A 49 -2.39 6.64 8.46
N THR A 50 -1.37 7.50 8.53
CA THR A 50 -1.42 8.80 9.20
C THR A 50 -2.36 9.78 8.49
N THR A 51 -2.31 9.83 7.15
CA THR A 51 -3.17 10.68 6.34
C THR A 51 -4.56 10.09 6.11
N VAL A 52 -4.79 8.86 6.59
CA VAL A 52 -6.03 8.11 6.39
C VAL A 52 -6.36 7.99 4.90
N GLY A 53 -5.44 7.37 4.16
CA GLY A 53 -5.50 7.17 2.72
C GLY A 53 -4.89 8.31 1.91
N ALA A 54 -5.09 8.24 0.59
CA ALA A 54 -4.54 9.18 -0.37
C ALA A 54 -5.24 10.54 -0.25
N GLN A 55 -4.50 11.59 0.13
CA GLN A 55 -5.03 12.94 0.22
C GLN A 55 -4.63 13.76 -1.01
N PRO A 56 -5.56 14.48 -1.65
CA PRO A 56 -5.27 15.21 -2.89
C PRO A 56 -4.26 16.37 -2.69
N ASN A 57 -4.10 16.85 -1.46
CA ASN A 57 -3.21 17.94 -1.10
C ASN A 57 -1.90 17.43 -0.45
N ASP A 58 -1.69 16.12 -0.40
CA ASP A 58 -0.48 15.52 0.15
C ASP A 58 0.67 15.64 -0.87
N PRO A 59 1.74 16.39 -0.56
CA PRO A 59 2.88 16.55 -1.48
C PRO A 59 3.63 15.22 -1.72
N ASP A 60 3.55 14.29 -0.77
CA ASP A 60 4.26 13.01 -0.82
C ASP A 60 3.41 11.89 -1.45
N LEU A 61 2.16 12.18 -1.84
CA LEU A 61 1.21 11.21 -2.38
C LEU A 61 1.81 10.36 -3.50
N ASN A 62 2.36 11.02 -4.53
CA ASN A 62 2.87 10.32 -5.71
C ASN A 62 4.10 9.49 -5.37
N ALA A 63 5.05 10.05 -4.61
CA ALA A 63 6.27 9.36 -4.23
C ALA A 63 5.96 8.09 -3.40
N ASN A 64 5.08 8.20 -2.41
CA ASN A 64 4.67 7.08 -1.58
C ASN A 64 3.88 6.03 -2.39
N ARG A 65 2.96 6.46 -3.26
CA ARG A 65 2.19 5.56 -4.14
C ARG A 65 3.10 4.81 -5.13
N ASP A 66 4.09 5.49 -5.70
CA ASP A 66 5.04 4.88 -6.63
C ASP A 66 5.95 3.86 -5.93
N ALA A 67 6.36 4.13 -4.68
CA ALA A 67 7.11 3.17 -3.87
C ALA A 67 6.31 1.86 -3.64
N LEU A 68 5.05 1.99 -3.23
CA LEU A 68 4.12 0.86 -3.07
C LEU A 68 3.92 0.10 -4.39
N THR A 69 3.63 0.81 -5.47
CA THR A 69 3.36 0.21 -6.78
C THR A 69 4.58 -0.51 -7.33
N SER A 70 5.77 0.08 -7.18
CA SER A 70 7.03 -0.52 -7.64
C SER A 70 7.36 -1.78 -6.85
N TRP A 71 7.17 -1.76 -5.52
CA TRP A 71 7.35 -2.95 -4.69
C TRP A 71 6.38 -4.06 -5.07
N ILE A 72 5.09 -3.75 -5.25
CA ILE A 72 4.07 -4.73 -5.67
C ILE A 72 4.47 -5.35 -7.01
N LYS A 73 4.90 -4.56 -8.00
CA LYS A 73 5.39 -5.10 -9.29
C LYS A 73 6.59 -6.03 -9.14
N GLN A 74 7.48 -5.80 -8.18
CA GLN A 74 8.64 -6.67 -7.93
C GLN A 74 8.22 -8.04 -7.37
N ILE A 75 7.32 -8.05 -6.38
CA ILE A 75 6.88 -9.30 -5.75
C ILE A 75 5.77 -10.01 -6.55
N CYS A 76 5.09 -9.26 -7.40
CA CYS A 76 3.93 -9.69 -8.18
C CYS A 76 4.00 -9.13 -9.62
N PRO A 77 4.89 -9.67 -10.46
CA PRO A 77 5.10 -9.16 -11.82
C PRO A 77 3.95 -9.47 -12.80
N ASN A 78 3.09 -10.44 -12.47
CA ASN A 78 2.00 -10.92 -13.34
C ASN A 78 0.63 -10.32 -13.00
N VAL A 79 0.51 -9.56 -11.92
CA VAL A 79 -0.66 -8.72 -11.68
C VAL A 79 -0.36 -7.36 -12.29
N ASN A 80 -1.28 -6.85 -13.10
CA ASN A 80 -1.22 -5.49 -13.60
C ASN A 80 -1.94 -4.62 -12.56
N PRO A 81 -1.23 -3.87 -11.71
CA PRO A 81 -1.81 -3.14 -10.58
C PRO A 81 -2.48 -1.82 -10.97
#